data_AF-A0A954R1C2-F1
#
_entry.id   AF-A0A954R1C2-F1
#
_cell.length_a   1.000
_cell.length_b   1.000
_cell.length_c   1.000
_cell.angle_alpha   90.00
_cell.angle_beta   90.00
_cell.angle_gamma   90.00
#
_symmetry.space_group_name_H-M   'P 1'
#
loop_
_entity.id
_entity.type
_entity.pdbx_description
1 polymer ?
#
loop_
_entity_poly.entity_id
_entity_poly.type
_entity_poly.pdbx_seq_one_letter_code
_entity_poly.pdbx_strand_id
1 'polypeptide(L)'
;MANVQAELNGAAKRHSPVSGFAGQAANVLGDLLELAELQARLAKSDAHLSLSRMTRPVAVLLVGICAALASLPVLTIGLASCLDALTVLNAWQSQLLIGILVAAVAVMAIYLSVKAIRRSALQFERSASELARNIAWLKSILGSSHSSIHTEENNYE
;
A
#
# COMPACT_ATOMS: atom_id res chain seq x y z
N MET A 1 -40.36 59.04 -35.74
CA MET A 1 -39.94 57.63 -35.89
C MET A 1 -38.53 57.45 -35.30
N ALA A 2 -38.36 57.53 -33.99
CA ALA A 2 -37.03 57.51 -33.36
C ALA A 2 -37.01 56.78 -32.00
N ASN A 3 -37.94 55.84 -31.75
CA ASN A 3 -38.08 55.21 -30.44
C ASN A 3 -38.24 53.68 -30.45
N VAL A 4 -37.96 53.00 -31.59
CA VAL A 4 -38.12 51.54 -31.70
C VAL A 4 -36.77 50.79 -31.69
N GLN A 5 -35.65 51.49 -31.85
CA GLN A 5 -34.31 50.87 -31.85
C GLN A 5 -33.65 50.77 -30.46
N ALA A 6 -34.24 51.35 -29.42
CA ALA A 6 -33.66 51.31 -28.07
C ALA A 6 -34.02 50.03 -27.27
N GLU A 7 -35.07 49.30 -27.64
CA GLU A 7 -35.51 48.08 -26.91
C GLU A 7 -34.86 46.77 -27.40
N LEU A 8 -34.18 46.74 -28.55
CA LEU A 8 -33.51 45.52 -29.03
C LEU A 8 -32.15 45.24 -28.37
N ASN A 9 -31.71 46.09 -27.43
CA ASN A 9 -30.49 45.89 -26.65
C ASN A 9 -30.70 45.14 -25.32
N GLY A 10 -31.93 44.70 -25.04
CA GLY A 10 -32.26 43.95 -23.83
C GLY A 10 -31.97 42.45 -23.97
N ALA A 11 -31.13 41.93 -23.07
CA ALA A 11 -31.02 40.51 -22.72
C ALA A 11 -30.23 39.57 -23.66
N ALA A 12 -29.03 39.99 -24.07
CA ALA A 12 -27.96 39.00 -24.16
C ALA A 12 -27.65 38.53 -22.73
N LYS A 13 -28.33 37.47 -22.27
CA LYS A 13 -27.94 36.71 -21.07
C LYS A 13 -26.47 36.33 -21.25
N ARG A 14 -25.58 37.09 -20.60
CA ARG A 14 -24.15 36.77 -20.53
C ARG A 14 -24.04 35.48 -19.73
N HIS A 15 -24.13 34.33 -20.40
CA HIS A 15 -23.60 33.09 -19.86
C HIS A 15 -22.11 33.34 -19.64
N SER A 16 -21.72 33.54 -18.39
CA SER A 16 -20.30 33.71 -18.07
C SER A 16 -19.60 32.39 -18.43
N PRO A 17 -18.59 32.38 -19.30
CA PRO A 17 -17.92 31.15 -19.75
C PRO A 17 -17.34 30.32 -18.58
N VAL A 18 -17.09 30.96 -17.44
CA VAL A 18 -16.69 30.34 -16.17
C VAL A 18 -17.76 29.44 -15.54
N SER A 19 -19.07 29.72 -15.73
CA SER A 19 -20.15 28.86 -15.22
C SER A 19 -20.31 27.56 -16.03
N GLY A 20 -20.03 27.60 -17.33
CA GLY A 20 -20.04 26.40 -18.19
C GLY A 20 -18.87 25.45 -17.91
N PHE A 21 -17.69 26.01 -17.61
CA PHE A 21 -16.50 25.23 -17.28
C PHE A 21 -16.63 24.54 -15.90
N ALA A 22 -17.22 25.23 -14.91
CA ALA A 22 -17.50 24.66 -13.59
C ALA A 22 -18.47 23.47 -13.67
N GLY A 23 -19.52 23.57 -14.51
CA GLY A 23 -20.45 22.46 -14.73
C GLY A 23 -19.82 21.24 -15.42
N GLN A 24 -18.96 21.45 -16.41
CA GLN A 24 -18.21 20.35 -17.05
C GLN A 24 -17.22 19.69 -16.11
N ALA A 25 -16.51 20.47 -15.28
CA ALA A 25 -15.60 19.93 -14.28
C ALA A 25 -16.32 19.06 -13.24
N ALA A 26 -17.52 19.46 -12.81
CA ALA A 26 -18.34 18.68 -11.87
C ALA A 26 -18.80 17.34 -12.46
N ASN A 27 -19.22 17.32 -13.73
CA ASN A 27 -19.58 16.07 -14.42
C ASN A 27 -18.38 15.12 -14.55
N VAL A 28 -17.20 15.63 -14.95
CA VAL A 28 -15.99 14.81 -15.05
C VAL A 28 -15.56 14.26 -13.68
N LEU A 29 -15.72 15.03 -12.61
CA LEU A 29 -15.45 14.56 -11.25
C LEU A 29 -16.38 13.43 -10.84
N GLY A 30 -17.67 13.53 -11.20
CA GLY A 30 -18.68 12.49 -10.99
C GLY A 30 -18.30 11.18 -11.69
N ASP A 31 -17.97 11.26 -12.98
CA ASP A 31 -17.56 10.10 -13.78
C ASP A 31 -16.29 9.44 -13.21
N LEU A 32 -15.30 10.23 -12.77
CA LEU A 32 -14.09 9.72 -12.13
C LEU A 32 -14.37 9.01 -10.79
N LEU A 33 -15.32 9.54 -10.01
CA LEU A 33 -15.71 8.95 -8.73
C LEU A 33 -16.45 7.62 -8.94
N GLU A 34 -17.32 7.56 -9.95
CA GLU A 34 -18.02 6.34 -10.35
C GLU A 34 -17.03 5.28 -10.87
N LEU A 35 -16.05 5.69 -11.68
CA LEU A 35 -14.97 4.80 -12.14
C LEU A 35 -14.14 4.27 -10.96
N ALA A 36 -13.81 5.13 -9.98
CA ALA A 36 -13.05 4.75 -8.80
C ALA A 36 -13.84 3.76 -7.92
N GLU A 37 -15.14 3.94 -7.78
CA GLU A 37 -16.00 2.99 -7.07
C GLU A 37 -16.03 1.62 -7.76
N LEU A 38 -16.14 1.61 -9.09
CA LEU A 38 -16.09 0.37 -9.86
C LEU A 38 -14.73 -0.33 -9.71
N GLN A 39 -13.63 0.40 -9.80
CA GLN A 39 -12.29 -0.15 -9.61
C GLN A 39 -12.08 -0.66 -8.18
N ALA A 40 -12.63 0.01 -7.16
CA ALA A 40 -12.58 -0.47 -5.78
C ALA A 40 -13.37 -1.78 -5.60
N ARG A 41 -14.54 -1.91 -6.24
CA ARG A 41 -15.35 -3.15 -6.23
C ARG A 41 -14.61 -4.30 -6.92
N LEU A 42 -13.96 -4.03 -8.06
CA LEU A 42 -13.15 -5.02 -8.77
C LEU A 42 -11.95 -5.45 -7.93
N ALA A 43 -11.19 -4.49 -7.40
CA ALA A 43 -10.03 -4.75 -6.54
C ALA A 43 -10.39 -5.56 -5.29
N LYS A 44 -11.56 -5.31 -4.69
CA LYS A 44 -12.07 -6.11 -3.56
C LYS A 44 -12.38 -7.54 -3.98
N SER A 45 -13.02 -7.73 -5.13
CA SER A 45 -13.34 -9.07 -5.66
C SER A 45 -12.05 -9.85 -5.96
N ASP A 46 -11.09 -9.22 -6.63
CA ASP A 46 -9.79 -9.80 -6.95
C ASP A 46 -8.99 -10.15 -5.68
N ALA A 47 -9.01 -9.27 -4.67
CA ALA A 47 -8.38 -9.53 -3.38
C ALA A 47 -8.99 -10.76 -2.69
N HIS A 48 -10.33 -10.90 -2.70
CA HIS A 48 -11.01 -12.04 -2.10
C HIS A 48 -10.71 -13.35 -2.85
N LEU A 49 -10.75 -13.33 -4.18
CA LEU A 49 -10.38 -14.47 -5.01
C LEU A 49 -8.92 -14.87 -4.78
N SER A 50 -8.01 -13.89 -4.69
CA SER A 50 -6.60 -14.12 -4.37
C SER A 50 -6.43 -14.77 -2.99
N LEU A 51 -7.07 -14.21 -1.95
CA LEU A 51 -7.02 -14.75 -0.58
C LEU A 51 -7.55 -16.18 -0.50
N SER A 52 -8.67 -16.47 -1.17
CA SER A 52 -9.26 -17.82 -1.17
C SER A 52 -8.32 -18.87 -1.78
N ARG A 53 -7.51 -18.47 -2.77
CA ARG A 53 -6.51 -19.31 -3.43
C ARG A 53 -5.20 -19.41 -2.64
N MET A 54 -4.95 -18.55 -1.65
CA MET A 54 -3.75 -18.59 -0.81
C MET A 54 -3.74 -19.74 0.21
N THR A 55 -4.90 -20.33 0.52
CA THR A 55 -5.01 -21.39 1.54
C THR A 55 -4.10 -22.59 1.26
N ARG A 56 -4.13 -23.13 0.04
CA ARG A 56 -3.30 -24.27 -0.38
C ARG A 56 -1.79 -23.97 -0.37
N PRO A 57 -1.28 -22.90 -1.02
CA PRO A 57 0.14 -22.60 -0.97
C PRO A 57 0.63 -22.25 0.43
N VAL A 58 -0.19 -21.60 1.27
CA VAL A 58 0.15 -21.35 2.67
C VAL A 58 0.26 -22.66 3.46
N ALA A 59 -0.65 -23.61 3.26
CA ALA A 59 -0.57 -24.92 3.91
C ALA A 59 0.69 -25.69 3.49
N VAL A 60 1.02 -25.70 2.19
CA VAL A 60 2.26 -26.32 1.67
C VAL A 60 3.50 -25.63 2.25
N LEU A 61 3.50 -24.30 2.33
CA LEU A 61 4.59 -23.53 2.92
C LEU A 61 4.79 -23.89 4.41
N LEU A 62 3.70 -23.97 5.18
CA LEU A 62 3.76 -24.35 6.60
C LEU A 62 4.32 -25.76 6.79
N VAL A 63 3.85 -26.74 6.00
CA VAL A 63 4.39 -28.11 6.03
C VAL A 63 5.88 -28.11 5.68
N GLY A 64 6.29 -27.35 4.66
CA GLY A 64 7.69 -27.20 4.27
C GLY A 64 8.54 -26.59 5.39
N ILE A 65 8.05 -25.55 6.06
CA ILE A 65 8.74 -24.93 7.21
C ILE A 65 8.88 -25.93 8.35
N CYS A 66 7.81 -26.66 8.71
CA CYS A 66 7.85 -27.68 9.76
C CYS A 66 8.85 -28.79 9.42
N ALA A 67 8.83 -29.30 8.19
CA ALA A 67 9.76 -30.32 7.72
C ALA A 67 11.22 -29.82 7.73
N ALA A 68 11.47 -28.60 7.27
CA ALA A 68 12.79 -27.98 7.31
C ALA A 68 13.30 -27.85 8.75
N LEU A 69 12.48 -27.33 9.68
CA LEU A 69 12.84 -27.21 11.09
C LEU A 69 13.10 -28.57 11.74
N ALA A 70 12.30 -29.59 11.43
CA ALA A 70 12.49 -30.95 11.93
C ALA A 70 13.77 -31.62 11.37
N SER A 71 14.17 -31.26 10.14
CA SER A 71 15.39 -31.81 9.51
C SER A 71 16.68 -31.25 10.11
N LEU A 72 16.66 -30.03 10.66
CA LEU A 72 17.84 -29.38 11.22
C LEU A 72 18.54 -30.20 12.31
N PRO A 73 17.87 -30.68 13.39
CA PRO A 73 18.54 -31.49 14.40
C PRO A 73 19.08 -32.81 13.83
N VAL A 74 18.33 -33.45 12.92
CA VAL A 74 18.77 -34.71 12.29
C VAL A 74 20.03 -34.50 11.46
N LEU A 75 20.08 -33.45 10.64
CA LEU A 75 21.25 -33.09 9.86
C LEU A 75 22.44 -32.70 10.75
N THR A 76 22.18 -31.95 11.82
CA THR A 76 23.23 -31.53 12.77
C THR A 76 23.88 -32.74 13.44
N ILE A 77 23.07 -33.70 13.89
CA ILE A 77 23.57 -34.97 14.47
C ILE A 77 24.34 -35.76 13.40
N GLY A 78 23.77 -35.91 12.20
CA GLY A 78 24.43 -36.66 11.12
C GLY A 78 25.78 -36.07 10.71
N LEU A 79 25.89 -34.73 10.63
CA LEU A 79 27.15 -34.04 10.35
C LEU A 79 28.16 -34.21 11.49
N ALA A 80 27.71 -34.14 12.75
CA ALA A 80 28.57 -34.38 13.91
C ALA A 80 29.10 -35.82 13.93
N SER A 81 28.26 -36.81 13.63
CA SER A 81 28.67 -38.22 13.52
C SER A 81 29.62 -38.47 12.34
N CYS A 82 29.42 -37.76 11.22
CA CYS A 82 30.34 -37.82 10.09
C CYS A 82 31.73 -37.24 10.46
N LEU A 83 31.75 -36.11 11.17
CA LEU A 83 32.98 -35.49 11.64
C LEU A 83 33.73 -36.35 12.66
N ASP A 84 33.00 -36.99 13.57
CA ASP A 84 33.52 -37.99 14.52
C ASP A 84 34.18 -39.17 13.79
N ALA A 85 33.55 -39.70 12.74
CA ALA A 85 34.09 -40.82 11.97
C ALA A 85 35.33 -40.47 11.12
N LEU A 86 35.49 -39.21 10.72
CA LEU A 86 36.58 -38.76 9.84
C LEU A 86 37.77 -38.15 10.58
N THR A 87 37.67 -37.96 11.89
CA THR A 87 38.71 -37.28 12.69
C THR A 87 39.03 -38.08 13.95
N VAL A 88 40.03 -37.65 14.72
CA VAL A 88 40.38 -38.24 16.03
C VAL A 88 39.60 -37.56 17.16
N LEU A 89 38.62 -36.72 16.82
CA LEU A 89 37.81 -36.01 17.80
C LEU A 89 36.85 -36.99 18.46
N ASN A 90 36.57 -36.76 19.74
CA ASN A 90 35.51 -37.50 20.43
C ASN A 90 34.14 -36.97 20.00
N ALA A 91 33.11 -37.82 20.07
CA ALA A 91 31.74 -37.48 19.68
C ALA A 91 31.22 -36.15 20.25
N TRP A 92 31.54 -35.85 21.52
CA TRP A 92 31.13 -34.59 22.15
C TRP A 92 31.81 -33.36 21.52
N GLN A 93 33.08 -33.47 21.10
CA GLN A 93 33.83 -32.38 20.47
C GLN A 93 33.27 -32.10 19.06
N SER A 94 32.97 -33.15 18.31
CA SER A 94 32.37 -33.06 16.98
C SER A 94 30.98 -32.42 17.02
N GLN A 95 30.14 -32.81 17.98
CA GLN A 95 28.82 -32.21 18.21
C GLN A 95 28.91 -30.73 18.58
N LEU A 96 29.85 -30.37 19.45
CA LEU A 96 30.05 -28.99 19.90
C LEU A 96 30.51 -28.09 18.75
N LEU A 97 31.48 -28.55 17.95
CA LEU A 97 31.97 -27.82 16.77
C LEU A 97 30.88 -27.59 15.73
N ILE A 98 30.14 -28.64 15.34
CA ILE A 98 29.04 -28.52 14.38
C ILE A 98 27.91 -27.65 14.95
N GLY A 99 27.61 -27.80 16.25
CA GLY A 99 26.62 -26.96 16.93
C GLY A 99 26.96 -25.48 16.90
N ILE A 100 28.23 -25.11 17.20
CA ILE A 100 28.71 -23.72 17.10
C ILE A 100 28.58 -23.20 15.66
N LEU A 101 28.98 -24.01 14.67
CA LEU A 101 28.92 -23.62 13.26
C LEU A 101 27.47 -23.35 12.82
N VAL A 102 26.54 -24.26 13.14
CA VAL A 102 25.12 -24.10 12.82
C VAL A 102 24.53 -22.90 13.54
N ALA A 103 24.87 -22.68 14.82
CA ALA A 103 24.42 -21.52 15.57
C ALA A 103 24.92 -20.20 14.95
N ALA A 104 26.19 -20.14 14.53
CA ALA A 104 26.76 -18.96 13.87
C ALA A 104 26.03 -18.64 12.57
N VAL A 105 25.75 -19.65 11.73
CA VAL A 105 24.99 -19.49 10.49
C VAL A 105 23.56 -19.02 10.78
N ALA A 106 22.89 -19.58 11.79
CA ALA A 106 21.54 -19.18 12.19
C ALA A 106 21.49 -17.71 12.65
N VAL A 107 22.43 -17.28 13.50
CA VAL A 107 22.54 -15.89 13.95
C VAL A 107 22.76 -14.94 12.77
N MET A 108 23.62 -15.31 11.83
CA MET A 108 23.87 -14.52 10.62
C MET A 108 22.61 -14.39 9.75
N ALA A 109 21.88 -15.49 9.54
CA ALA A 109 20.64 -15.49 8.78
C ALA A 109 19.56 -14.61 9.45
N ILE A 110 19.42 -14.68 10.78
CA ILE A 110 18.51 -13.82 11.54
C ILE A 110 18.91 -12.34 11.38
N TYR A 111 20.19 -12.03 11.54
CA TYR A 111 20.70 -10.66 11.39
C TYR A 111 20.39 -10.09 9.99
N LEU A 112 20.66 -10.85 8.93
CA LEU A 112 20.35 -10.43 7.56
C LEU A 112 18.85 -10.26 7.33
N SER A 113 18.02 -11.15 7.86
CA SER A 113 16.56 -11.07 7.76
C SER A 113 16.01 -9.84 8.46
N VAL A 114 16.46 -9.55 9.68
CA VAL A 114 16.06 -8.34 10.43
C VAL A 114 16.49 -7.09 9.67
N LYS A 115 17.70 -7.06 9.12
CA LYS A 115 18.20 -5.93 8.31
C LYS A 115 17.34 -5.70 7.07
N ALA A 116 16.94 -6.78 6.37
CA ALA A 116 16.08 -6.69 5.19
C ALA A 116 14.66 -6.20 5.54
N ILE A 117 14.08 -6.70 6.64
CA ILE A 117 12.76 -6.27 7.12
C ILE A 117 12.79 -4.78 7.49
N ARG A 118 13.80 -4.33 8.24
CA ARG A 118 13.95 -2.90 8.60
C ARG A 118 14.06 -2.00 7.37
N ARG A 119 14.82 -2.42 6.36
CA ARG A 119 14.94 -1.67 5.10
C ARG A 119 13.61 -1.56 4.37
N SER A 120 12.81 -2.63 4.38
CA SER A 120 11.50 -2.68 3.73
C SER A 120 10.46 -1.85 4.50
N ALA A 121 10.50 -1.89 5.84
CA ALA A 121 9.63 -1.08 6.69
C ALA A 121 9.83 0.43 6.49
N LEU A 122 11.08 0.89 6.32
CA LEU A 122 11.38 2.29 6.01
C LEU A 122 10.79 2.75 4.67
N GLN A 123 10.75 1.87 3.66
CA GLN A 123 10.10 2.18 2.38
C GLN A 123 8.57 2.24 2.51
N PHE A 124 8.00 1.39 3.36
CA PHE A 124 6.58 1.38 3.64
C PHE A 124 6.15 2.64 4.40
N GLU A 125 6.93 3.10 5.38
CA GLU A 125 6.67 4.33 6.14
C GLU A 125 6.61 5.55 5.22
N ARG A 126 7.56 5.65 4.27
CA ARG A 126 7.52 6.69 3.24
C ARG A 126 6.24 6.60 2.40
N SER A 127 5.92 5.41 1.90
CA SER A 127 4.73 5.19 1.07
C SER A 127 3.42 5.50 1.82
N ALA A 128 3.34 5.13 3.10
CA ALA A 128 2.19 5.41 3.96
C ALA A 128 2.03 6.91 4.24
N SER A 129 3.15 7.62 4.48
CA SER A 129 3.13 9.08 4.66
C SER A 129 2.70 9.84 3.39
N GLU A 130 3.11 9.36 2.22
CA GLU A 130 2.70 9.91 0.92
C GLU A 130 1.20 9.67 0.68
N LEU A 131 0.71 8.46 0.96
CA LEU A 131 -0.72 8.13 0.86
C LEU A 131 -1.58 8.99 1.80
N ALA A 132 -1.14 9.16 3.06
CA ALA A 132 -1.84 9.99 4.04
C ALA A 132 -1.92 11.46 3.59
N ARG A 133 -0.83 11.99 3.02
CA ARG A 133 -0.80 13.35 2.45
C ARG A 133 -1.73 13.49 1.24
N ASN A 134 -1.75 12.49 0.36
CA ASN A 134 -2.63 12.49 -0.82
C ASN A 134 -4.12 12.48 -0.42
N ILE A 135 -4.48 11.69 0.60
CA ILE A 135 -5.85 11.65 1.14
C ILE A 135 -6.23 13.01 1.77
N ALA A 136 -5.31 13.63 2.53
CA ALA A 136 -5.56 14.93 3.15
C ALA A 136 -5.76 16.04 2.10
N TRP A 137 -4.94 16.05 1.04
CA TRP A 137 -5.10 16.97 -0.09
C TRP A 137 -6.44 16.78 -0.80
N LEU A 138 -6.82 15.53 -1.10
CA LEU A 138 -8.09 15.21 -1.74
C LEU A 138 -9.29 15.69 -0.88
N LYS A 139 -9.20 15.51 0.44
CA LYS A 139 -10.23 15.99 1.38
C LYS A 139 -10.32 17.51 1.41
N SER A 140 -9.19 18.23 1.27
CA SER A 140 -9.18 19.69 1.23
C SER A 140 -9.84 20.24 -0.05
N ILE A 141 -9.65 19.59 -1.20
CA ILE A 141 -10.31 19.98 -2.45
C ILE A 141 -11.82 19.80 -2.33
N LEU A 142 -12.27 18.66 -1.78
CA LEU A 142 -13.70 18.37 -1.63
C LEU A 142 -14.37 19.27 -0.57
N GLY A 143 -13.67 19.61 0.52
CA GLY A 143 -14.19 20.48 1.59
C GLY A 143 -14.21 21.96 1.25
N SER A 144 -13.38 22.43 0.33
CA SER A 144 -13.26 23.86 -0.02
C SER A 144 -14.35 24.36 -0.98
N SER A 145 -15.18 23.47 -1.53
CA SER A 145 -16.22 23.83 -2.50
C SER A 145 -17.48 24.50 -1.91
N HIS A 146 -17.53 24.77 -0.59
CA HIS A 146 -18.75 25.22 0.10
C HIS A 146 -18.65 26.60 0.81
N SER A 147 -17.59 27.40 0.62
CA SER A 147 -17.34 28.61 1.45
C SER A 147 -17.23 29.97 0.73
N SER A 148 -17.78 30.15 -0.48
CA SER A 148 -17.67 31.44 -1.20
C SER A 148 -19.00 32.07 -1.62
N ILE A 149 -20.04 32.06 -0.75
CA ILE A 149 -21.33 32.72 -1.06
C ILE A 149 -21.79 33.79 -0.04
N HIS A 150 -21.13 34.03 1.11
CA HIS A 150 -21.66 35.00 2.09
C HIS A 150 -20.65 35.97 2.70
N THR A 151 -19.97 36.79 1.88
CA THR A 151 -19.32 38.02 2.40
C THR A 151 -19.18 39.10 1.32
N GLU A 152 -20.28 39.67 0.83
CA GLU A 152 -20.19 40.91 0.02
C GLU A 152 -21.31 41.94 0.29
N GLU A 153 -22.07 41.84 1.38
CA GLU A 153 -23.25 42.69 1.58
C GLU A 153 -23.33 43.34 2.98
N ASN A 154 -22.23 43.89 3.51
CA ASN A 154 -22.34 44.75 4.70
C ASN A 154 -21.25 45.82 4.80
N ASN A 155 -21.09 46.62 3.75
CA ASN A 155 -20.26 47.83 3.80
C ASN A 155 -20.92 48.98 3.04
N TYR A 156 -22.17 49.29 3.37
CA TYR A 156 -22.84 50.55 2.99
C TYR A 156 -24.00 50.85 3.96
N GLU A 157 -23.73 51.13 5.23
CA GLU A 157 -24.54 52.07 6.04
C GLU A 157 -23.65 52.77 7.07
#